data_AF-A0A2C5ZIS9-F1
#
_entry.id   AF-A0A2C5ZIS9-F1
#
_cell.length_a   1.000
_cell.length_b   1.000
_cell.length_c   1.000
_cell.angle_alpha   90.00
_cell.angle_beta   90.00
_cell.angle_gamma   90.00
#
_symmetry.space_group_name_H-M   'P 1'
#
loop_
_entity.id
_entity.type
_entity.pdbx_description
1 polymer ?
#
loop_
_entity_poly.entity_id
_entity_poly.type
_entity_poly.pdbx_seq_one_letter_code
_entity_poly.pdbx_strand_id
1 'polypeptide(L)' 'MFNDPQSSYYNCRQDFGPALIRARRPFVVKNALTGLGLLALTGGIYYYTLRAVGQDNFEDVKVPDTPRQPPKKIDP' A
#
# COMPACT_ATOMS: atom_id res chain seq x y z
N MET A 1 -14.50 20.16 -39.05
CA MET A 1 -15.57 19.43 -38.35
C MET A 1 -15.72 18.08 -39.04
N PHE A 2 -15.07 17.03 -38.53
CA PHE A 2 -15.34 15.67 -38.97
C PHE A 2 -16.38 15.10 -38.01
N ASN A 3 -17.60 14.99 -38.52
CA ASN A 3 -18.74 14.40 -37.83
C ASN A 3 -18.78 12.94 -38.26
N ASP A 4 -18.12 12.06 -37.51
CA ASP A 4 -18.20 10.62 -37.72
C ASP A 4 -19.38 10.07 -36.91
N PRO A 5 -20.49 9.65 -37.55
CA PRO A 5 -21.74 9.34 -36.86
C PRO A 5 -21.80 7.90 -36.33
N GLN A 6 -20.68 7.30 -35.93
CA GLN A 6 -20.63 5.94 -35.38
C GLN A 6 -19.59 5.84 -34.26
N SER A 7 -19.93 6.32 -33.06
CA SER A 7 -19.24 5.89 -31.84
C SER A 7 -19.69 4.46 -31.51
N SER A 8 -19.15 3.51 -32.27
CA SER A 8 -19.22 2.09 -31.94
C SER A 8 -18.79 1.88 -30.49
N TYR A 9 -19.38 0.88 -29.84
CA TYR A 9 -19.27 0.52 -28.43
C TYR A 9 -17.83 0.46 -27.87
N TYR A 10 -16.82 0.45 -28.74
CA TYR A 10 -15.39 0.52 -28.42
C TYR A 10 -14.75 1.75 -29.06
N ASN A 11 -14.27 2.69 -28.23
CA ASN A 11 -13.33 3.72 -28.68
C ASN A 11 -11.90 3.14 -28.57
N CYS A 12 -11.00 3.50 -29.51
CA CYS A 12 -9.62 3.01 -29.56
C CYS A 12 -8.77 3.44 -28.34
N ARG A 13 -9.15 4.53 -27.68
CA ARG A 13 -8.52 5.03 -26.44
C ARG A 13 -9.03 4.38 -25.15
N GLN A 14 -10.00 3.44 -25.23
CA GLN A 14 -10.69 2.86 -24.08
C GLN A 14 -11.24 3.92 -23.10
N ASP A 15 -11.55 5.13 -23.58
CA ASP A 15 -12.07 6.18 -22.71
C ASP A 15 -13.46 5.80 -22.20
N PHE A 16 -13.75 6.17 -20.94
CA PHE A 16 -15.09 6.03 -20.42
C PHE A 16 -16.05 6.91 -21.22
N GLY A 17 -17.04 6.29 -21.87
CA GLY A 17 -18.04 7.02 -22.64
C GLY A 17 -18.76 8.10 -21.81
N PRO A 18 -19.25 9.19 -22.44
CA PRO A 18 -19.85 10.33 -21.75
C PRO A 18 -21.05 9.94 -20.86
N ALA A 19 -21.81 8.92 -21.26
CA ALA A 19 -22.92 8.37 -20.46
C ALA A 19 -22.44 7.76 -19.13
N LEU A 20 -21.31 7.04 -19.16
CA LEU A 20 -20.73 6.35 -18.00
C LEU A 20 -20.10 7.34 -17.01
N ILE A 21 -19.44 8.39 -17.50
CA ILE A 21 -18.90 9.46 -16.66
C ILE A 21 -20.02 10.13 -15.85
N ARG A 22 -21.16 10.45 -16.49
CA ARG A 22 -22.32 11.07 -15.80
C ARG A 22 -22.88 10.17 -14.71
N ALA A 23 -22.99 8.86 -14.97
CA ALA A 23 -23.50 7.89 -14.01
C ALA A 23 -22.59 7.77 -12.76
N ARG A 24 -21.28 7.99 -12.91
CA ARG A 24 -20.29 7.87 -11.82
C ARG A 24 -20.11 9.13 -10.98
N ARG A 25 -20.43 10.31 -11.52
CA ARG A 25 -20.30 11.62 -10.82
C ARG A 25 -20.73 11.61 -9.35
N PRO A 26 -21.90 11.04 -8.95
CA PRO A 26 -22.33 11.10 -7.55
C PRO A 26 -21.51 10.22 -6.60
N PHE A 27 -20.78 9.22 -7.10
CA PHE A 27 -20.02 8.27 -6.27
C PHE A 27 -18.53 8.60 -6.17
N VAL A 28 -17.99 9.44 -7.06
CA VAL A 28 -16.56 9.80 -7.04
C VAL A 28 -16.16 10.38 -5.68
N VAL A 29 -16.94 11.32 -5.15
CA VAL A 29 -16.63 11.95 -3.85
C VAL A 29 -16.74 10.96 -2.71
N LYS A 30 -17.82 10.18 -2.66
CA LYS A 30 -18.05 9.20 -1.58
C LYS A 30 -16.98 8.11 -1.58
N ASN A 31 -16.61 7.61 -2.75
CA ASN A 31 -15.58 6.57 -2.88
C ASN A 31 -14.17 7.11 -2.61
N ALA A 32 -13.90 8.37 -2.97
CA ALA A 32 -12.63 9.01 -2.64
C ALA A 32 -12.49 9.18 -1.13
N LEU A 33 -13.55 9.60 -0.43
CA LEU A 33 -13.54 9.74 1.03
C LEU A 33 -13.31 8.39 1.73
N THR A 34 -14.00 7.33 1.29
CA THR A 34 -13.79 6.00 1.88
C THR A 34 -12.37 5.47 1.59
N GLY A 35 -11.87 5.68 0.38
CA GLY A 35 -10.49 5.33 0.02
C GLY A 35 -9.44 6.08 0.85
N LEU A 36 -9.63 7.39 1.04
CA LEU A 36 -8.76 8.20 1.89
C LEU A 36 -8.83 7.76 3.36
N GLY A 37 -10.01 7.42 3.86
CA GLY A 37 -10.17 6.89 5.21
C GLY A 37 -9.41 5.57 5.40
N LEU A 38 -9.48 4.67 4.41
CA LEU A 38 -8.74 3.41 4.44
C LEU A 38 -7.22 3.65 4.42
N LEU A 39 -6.75 4.52 3.54
CA LEU A 39 -5.33 4.88 3.43
C LEU A 39 -4.81 5.53 4.71
N ALA A 40 -5.57 6.45 5.30
CA ALA A 40 -5.22 7.09 6.55
C ALA A 40 -5.15 6.10 7.71
N LEU A 41 -6.10 5.16 7.79
CA LEU A 41 -6.10 4.13 8.83
C LEU A 41 -4.90 3.20 8.69
N THR A 42 -4.67 2.62 7.51
CA THR A 42 -3.54 1.71 7.26
C THR A 42 -2.21 2.43 7.44
N GLY A 43 -2.07 3.64 6.88
CA GLY A 43 -0.87 4.47 7.04
C GLY A 43 -0.63 4.86 8.49
N GLY A 44 -1.68 5.18 9.24
CA GLY A 44 -1.62 5.49 10.67
C GLY A 44 -1.15 4.29 11.50
N ILE A 45 -1.68 3.09 11.24
CA ILE A 45 -1.21 1.85 11.88
C ILE A 45 0.27 1.62 11.57
N TYR A 46 0.66 1.68 10.30
CA TYR A 46 2.06 1.49 9.88
C TYR A 46 3.01 2.50 10.55
N TYR A 47 2.62 3.76 10.56
CA TYR A 47 3.42 4.80 11.18
C TYR A 47 3.53 4.63 12.70
N TYR A 48 2.42 4.26 13.35
CA TYR A 48 2.39 3.98 14.77
C TYR A 48 3.28 2.78 15.12
N THR A 49 3.22 1.69 14.34
CA THR A 49 4.05 0.51 14.63
C THR A 49 5.54 0.81 14.51
N LEU A 50 5.97 1.59 13.51
CA LEU A 50 7.37 2.03 13.42
C LEU A 50 7.80 2.82 14.66
N ARG A 51 6.94 3.73 15.14
CA ARG A 51 7.23 4.55 16.32
C ARG A 51 7.20 3.79 17.63
N ALA A 52 6.25 2.87 17.78
CA ALA A 52 6.06 2.09 18.99
C ALA A 52 7.15 1.02 19.15
N VAL A 53 7.55 0.35 18.06
CA VAL A 53 8.57 -0.71 18.10
C VAL A 53 9.98 -0.13 18.22
N GLY A 54 10.25 1.06 17.68
CA GLY A 54 11.57 1.69 17.77
C GLY A 54 12.01 2.12 19.19
N GLN A 55 11.17 1.91 20.20
CA GLN A 55 11.43 2.23 21.61
C GLN A 55 11.86 1.01 22.43
N ASP A 56 12.28 -0.08 21.81
CA ASP A 56 12.78 -1.24 22.55
C ASP A 56 14.24 -0.99 23.00
N ASN A 57 14.45 -0.93 24.31
CA ASN A 57 15.77 -0.71 24.90
C ASN A 57 16.43 -2.08 25.16
N PHE A 58 17.30 -2.51 24.25
CA PHE A 58 18.05 -3.79 24.35
C PHE A 58 19.15 -3.77 25.44
N GLU A 59 18.98 -2.98 26.50
CA GLU A 59 19.99 -2.81 27.57
C GLU A 59 20.20 -4.09 28.40
N ASP A 60 19.22 -4.97 28.44
CA ASP A 60 19.28 -6.27 29.10
C ASP A 60 19.95 -7.36 28.24
N VAL A 61 20.09 -7.13 26.93
CA VAL A 61 20.74 -8.05 25.99
C VAL A 61 22.25 -7.84 26.02
N LYS A 62 22.94 -8.69 26.77
CA LYS A 62 24.42 -8.75 26.81
C LYS A 62 24.94 -9.30 25.49
N VAL A 63 25.45 -8.43 24.62
CA VAL A 63 26.15 -8.86 23.40
C VAL A 63 27.52 -9.41 23.79
N PRO A 64 27.84 -10.69 23.54
CA PRO A 64 29.16 -11.21 23.81
C PRO A 64 30.16 -10.60 22.81
N ASP A 65 31.28 -10.06 23.29
CA ASP A 65 32.32 -9.46 22.43
C ASP A 65 32.94 -10.45 21.43
N THR A 66 32.77 -11.75 21.66
CA THR A 66 33.32 -12.80 20.79
C THR A 66 32.20 -13.63 20.17
N PRO A 67 32.18 -13.80 18.83
CA PRO A 67 31.25 -14.69 18.15
C PRO A 67 31.32 -16.09 18.77
N ARG A 68 30.15 -16.71 19.01
CA ARG A 68 30.09 -18.10 19.52
C ARG A 68 30.86 -19.01 18.58
N GLN A 69 31.96 -19.58 19.07
CA GLN A 69 32.70 -20.58 18.32
C GLN A 69 31.83 -21.84 18.20
N PRO A 70 31.71 -22.43 17.00
CA PRO A 70 30.97 -23.66 16.83
C PRO A 70 31.59 -24.75 17.71
N PRO A 71 30.77 -25.67 18.26
CA PRO A 71 31.27 -26.73 19.13
C PRO A 71 32.36 -27.52 18.40
N LYS A 72 33.56 -27.54 18.98
CA LYS A 72 34.67 -28.34 18.48
C LYS A 72 34.23 -29.79 18.51
N LYS A 73 34.00 -30.39 17.33
CA LYS A 73 33.82 -31.83 17.20
C LYS A 73 35.04 -32.49 17.82
N ILE A 74 34.79 -33.25 18.89
CA ILE A 74 35.79 -34.12 19.49
C ILE A 74 35.71 -35.39 18.64
N ASP A 75 36.66 -35.54 17.73
CA ASP A 75 36.84 -36.77 16.99
C ASP A 75 37.39 -37.84 17.95
N PRO A 76 36.93 -39.12 17.83
CA PRO A 76 37.16 -40.18 18.81
C PRO A 76 38.63 -40.61 18.98
#